data_AF-A0A560J3V9-F1
#
_entry.id   AF-A0A560J3V9-F1
#
_cell.length_a   1.000
_cell.length_b   1.000
_cell.length_c   1.000
_cell.angle_alpha   90.00
_cell.angle_beta   90.00
_cell.angle_gamma   90.00
#
_symmetry.space_group_name_H-M   'P 1'
#
loop_
_entity.id
_entity.type
_entity.pdbx_description
1 polymer ?
#
loop_
_entity_poly.entity_id
_entity_poly.type
_entity_poly.pdbx_seq_one_letter_code
_entity_poly.pdbx_strand_id
1 'polypeptide(L)'
;MKIKSIAIKNFRPLKDVVVDFDDYTAFVGPNGAGESTVLCALNIFFRQTEEAPTNLIELDLEDFHNGNIKDPIEITLTFHDLEPEAQAEFAEYFRSGILVVSAIAQFNESTRKAPVRQFVKRSAMKEFGELIQ
;
A
#
# COMPACT_ATOMS: atom_id res chain seq x y z
N MET A 1 4.99 -16.93 -4.53
CA MET A 1 4.96 -15.55 -3.98
C MET A 1 3.75 -15.36 -3.11
N LYS A 2 3.92 -14.88 -1.87
CA LYS A 2 2.85 -14.61 -0.91
C LYS A 2 3.00 -13.20 -0.32
N ILE A 3 1.89 -12.59 0.11
CA ILE A 3 1.91 -11.32 0.83
C ILE A 3 2.29 -11.61 2.28
N LYS A 4 3.36 -10.97 2.76
CA LYS A 4 3.80 -11.00 4.17
C LYS A 4 3.06 -9.98 5.00
N SER A 5 2.95 -8.75 4.50
CA SER A 5 2.32 -7.64 5.20
C SER A 5 1.89 -6.52 4.25
N ILE A 6 0.94 -5.72 4.72
CA ILE A 6 0.53 -4.45 4.11
C ILE A 6 0.72 -3.32 5.12
N ALA A 7 1.36 -2.23 4.70
CA ALA A 7 1.40 -0.97 5.42
C ALA A 7 0.57 0.07 4.66
N ILE A 8 -0.38 0.70 5.35
CA ILE A 8 -1.32 1.66 4.78
C ILE A 8 -1.18 2.99 5.53
N LYS A 9 -0.97 4.07 4.78
CA LYS A 9 -0.90 5.42 5.31
C LYS A 9 -1.89 6.34 4.62
N ASN A 10 -2.49 7.20 5.44
CA ASN A 10 -3.35 8.31 5.06
C ASN A 10 -4.57 7.91 4.21
N PHE A 11 -5.09 6.70 4.36
CA PHE A 11 -6.17 6.15 3.51
C PHE A 11 -7.46 5.90 4.31
N ARG A 12 -8.51 6.67 4.01
CA ARG A 12 -9.85 6.55 4.62
C ARG A 12 -9.77 6.47 6.15
N PRO A 13 -10.34 5.48 6.92
CA PRO A 13 -10.17 5.50 8.37
C PRO A 13 -8.75 5.15 8.83
N LEU A 14 -7.86 4.66 7.95
CA LEU A 14 -6.53 4.15 8.29
C LEU A 14 -5.48 5.26 8.15
N LYS A 15 -5.06 5.83 9.28
CA LYS A 15 -4.02 6.87 9.32
C LYS A 15 -2.62 6.31 9.05
N ASP A 16 -2.22 5.30 9.80
CA ASP A 16 -0.93 4.61 9.69
C ASP A 16 -1.09 3.23 10.35
N VAL A 17 -1.23 2.19 9.56
CA VAL A 17 -1.51 0.83 10.02
C VAL A 17 -0.65 -0.17 9.28
N VAL A 18 -0.13 -1.17 10.00
CA VAL A 18 0.53 -2.34 9.43
C VAL A 18 -0.28 -3.57 9.79
N VAL A 19 -0.54 -4.44 8.82
CA VAL A 19 -1.20 -5.72 8.98
C VAL A 19 -0.30 -6.80 8.42
N ASP A 20 0.01 -7.80 9.24
CA ASP A 20 0.71 -9.01 8.82
C ASP A 20 -0.31 -10.04 8.30
N PHE A 21 0.11 -10.84 7.32
CA PHE A 21 -0.68 -11.91 6.73
C PHE A 21 -0.02 -13.25 6.98
N ASP A 22 -0.86 -14.24 7.28
CA ASP A 22 -0.54 -15.66 7.28
C ASP A 22 -1.37 -16.40 6.22
N ASP A 23 -1.13 -17.71 6.05
CA ASP A 23 -1.87 -18.59 5.13
C ASP A 23 -3.41 -18.49 5.30
N TYR A 24 -3.87 -18.16 6.51
CA TYR A 24 -5.25 -17.78 6.78
C TYR A 24 -5.28 -16.55 7.68
N THR A 25 -5.88 -15.47 7.17
CA THR A 25 -6.02 -14.20 7.90
C THR A 25 -7.49 -13.80 7.91
N ALA A 26 -8.05 -13.57 9.09
CA ALA A 26 -9.43 -13.12 9.25
C ALA A 26 -9.47 -11.71 9.85
N PHE A 27 -10.19 -10.81 9.19
CA PHE A 27 -10.47 -9.47 9.68
C PHE A 27 -11.79 -9.47 10.46
N VAL A 28 -11.76 -8.98 11.70
CA VAL A 28 -12.94 -8.92 12.58
C VAL A 28 -13.00 -7.59 13.32
N GLY A 29 -14.19 -7.01 13.40
CA GLY A 29 -14.43 -5.76 14.10
C GLY A 29 -15.80 -5.16 13.76
N PRO A 30 -16.11 -3.97 14.30
CA PRO A 30 -17.35 -3.28 14.01
C PRO A 30 -17.32 -2.63 12.62
N ASN A 31 -18.51 -2.46 12.02
CA ASN A 31 -18.66 -1.75 10.75
C ASN A 31 -17.99 -0.36 10.80
N GLY A 32 -17.13 -0.10 9.81
CA GLY A 32 -16.37 1.15 9.72
C GLY A 32 -15.02 1.13 10.44
N ALA A 33 -14.63 0.04 11.11
CA ALA A 33 -13.30 -0.09 11.73
C ALA A 33 -12.13 -0.11 10.73
N GLY A 34 -12.42 -0.31 9.44
CA GLY A 34 -11.41 -0.29 8.37
C GLY A 34 -11.09 -1.64 7.76
N GLU A 35 -11.79 -2.72 8.14
CA GLU A 35 -11.59 -4.08 7.61
C GLU A 35 -11.71 -4.13 6.08
N SER A 36 -12.84 -3.66 5.54
CA SER A 36 -13.02 -3.55 4.08
C SER A 36 -12.06 -2.53 3.44
N THR A 37 -11.51 -1.60 4.22
CA THR A 37 -10.51 -0.64 3.73
C THR A 37 -9.17 -1.32 3.48
N VAL A 38 -8.77 -2.27 4.33
CA VAL A 38 -7.56 -3.08 4.08
C VAL A 38 -7.69 -3.87 2.77
N LEU A 39 -8.85 -4.51 2.55
CA LEU A 39 -9.14 -5.20 1.30
C LEU A 39 -9.17 -4.25 0.09
N CYS A 40 -9.73 -3.05 0.26
CA CYS A 40 -9.74 -2.04 -0.80
C CYS A 40 -8.32 -1.56 -1.13
N ALA A 41 -7.44 -1.39 -0.14
CA ALA A 41 -6.04 -1.04 -0.37
C ALA A 41 -5.30 -2.13 -1.17
N LEU A 42 -5.58 -3.42 -0.91
CA LEU A 42 -5.07 -4.51 -1.74
C LEU A 42 -5.56 -4.39 -3.19
N ASN A 43 -6.85 -4.14 -3.41
CA ASN A 43 -7.40 -3.98 -4.75
C ASN A 43 -6.79 -2.79 -5.51
N ILE A 44 -6.56 -1.66 -4.82
CA ILE A 44 -5.84 -0.50 -5.36
C ILE A 44 -4.42 -0.89 -5.76
N PHE A 45 -3.71 -1.58 -4.88
CA PHE A 45 -2.34 -2.00 -5.13
C PHE A 45 -2.24 -2.91 -6.38
N PHE A 46 -3.10 -3.92 -6.49
CA PHE A 46 -3.10 -4.86 -7.63
C PHE A 46 -3.83 -4.33 -8.87
N ARG A 47 -4.42 -3.13 -8.80
CA ARG A 47 -5.27 -2.55 -9.86
C ARG A 47 -6.39 -3.51 -10.31
N GLN A 48 -6.95 -4.28 -9.39
CA GLN A 48 -8.06 -5.18 -9.66
C GLN A 48 -9.37 -4.38 -9.77
N THR A 49 -9.60 -3.82 -10.95
CA THR A 49 -10.71 -2.90 -11.22
C THR A 49 -11.98 -3.59 -11.72
N GLU A 50 -11.90 -4.87 -12.09
CA GLU A 50 -13.02 -5.60 -12.71
C GLU A 50 -14.18 -5.89 -11.73
N GLU A 51 -13.93 -5.88 -10.43
CA GLU A 51 -14.93 -6.21 -9.39
C GLU A 51 -15.20 -5.07 -8.39
N ALA A 52 -14.58 -3.90 -8.58
CA ALA A 52 -14.65 -2.81 -7.62
C ALA A 52 -15.72 -1.76 -8.01
N PRO A 53 -16.64 -1.39 -7.10
CA PRO A 53 -17.64 -0.34 -7.36
C PRO A 53 -17.06 1.08 -7.39
N THR A 54 -15.77 1.26 -7.09
CA THR A 54 -15.09 2.56 -6.96
C THR A 54 -13.91 2.63 -7.91
N ASN A 55 -13.59 3.81 -8.44
CA ASN A 55 -12.40 4.03 -9.26
C ASN A 55 -11.13 3.84 -8.41
N LEU A 56 -10.47 2.69 -8.56
CA LEU A 56 -9.27 2.32 -7.80
C LEU A 56 -7.97 2.88 -8.41
N ILE A 57 -8.06 3.62 -9.51
CA ILE A 57 -6.91 4.16 -10.26
C ILE A 57 -6.74 5.65 -9.99
N GLU A 58 -7.85 6.37 -9.80
CA GLU A 58 -7.86 7.80 -9.46
C GLU A 58 -8.69 8.04 -8.21
N LEU A 59 -7.98 8.16 -7.09
CA LEU A 59 -8.57 8.47 -5.79
C LEU A 59 -8.97 9.96 -5.72
N ASP A 60 -9.82 10.31 -4.77
CA ASP A 60 -10.18 11.71 -4.52
C ASP A 60 -10.09 12.10 -3.05
N LEU A 61 -10.55 13.31 -2.72
CA LEU A 61 -10.44 13.91 -1.38
C LEU A 61 -10.97 12.99 -0.28
N GLU A 62 -12.05 12.24 -0.55
CA GLU A 62 -12.71 11.38 0.45
C GLU A 62 -11.89 10.14 0.78
N ASP A 63 -10.96 9.75 -0.10
CA ASP A 63 -10.04 8.64 0.15
C ASP A 63 -8.88 9.04 1.09
N PHE A 64 -8.62 10.34 1.29
CA PHE A 64 -7.57 10.80 2.21
C PHE A 64 -8.07 10.78 3.65
N HIS A 65 -7.25 10.25 4.56
CA HIS A 65 -7.61 10.21 5.98
C HIS A 65 -7.87 11.62 6.52
N ASN A 66 -9.09 11.86 7.03
CA ASN A 66 -9.58 13.17 7.46
C ASN A 66 -9.40 14.28 6.40
N GLY A 67 -9.40 13.94 5.11
CA GLY A 67 -9.18 14.89 4.02
C GLY A 67 -7.77 15.49 3.99
N ASN A 68 -6.78 14.85 4.60
CA ASN A 68 -5.41 15.34 4.63
C ASN A 68 -4.68 15.16 3.29
N ILE A 69 -4.84 16.12 2.39
CA ILE A 69 -4.20 16.13 1.07
C ILE A 69 -2.71 16.53 1.07
N LYS A 70 -2.18 16.94 2.23
CA LYS A 70 -0.76 17.34 2.35
C LYS A 70 0.17 16.14 2.29
N ASP A 71 -0.28 15.03 2.85
CA ASP A 71 0.42 13.75 2.82
C ASP A 71 -0.17 12.87 1.71
N PRO A 72 0.64 12.10 0.96
CA PRO A 72 0.11 11.16 0.00
C PRO A 72 -0.57 9.97 0.69
N ILE A 73 -1.44 9.27 -0.04
CA ILE A 73 -1.84 7.91 0.32
C ILE A 73 -0.69 6.98 -0.08
N GLU A 74 -0.25 6.13 0.85
CA GLU A 74 0.78 5.12 0.59
C GLU A 74 0.28 3.73 0.99
N ILE A 75 0.34 2.78 0.06
CA ILE A 75 0.03 1.38 0.28
C ILE A 75 1.27 0.57 -0.07
N THR A 76 1.89 -0.06 0.92
CA THR A 76 3.14 -0.82 0.74
C THR A 76 2.91 -2.28 1.05
N LEU A 77 3.19 -3.16 0.09
CA LEU A 77 3.19 -4.60 0.27
C LEU A 77 4.61 -5.13 0.43
N THR A 78 4.76 -6.00 1.42
CA THR A 78 5.93 -6.87 1.55
C THR A 78 5.54 -8.25 1.08
N PHE A 79 6.31 -8.82 0.16
CA PHE A 79 6.15 -10.18 -0.34
C PHE A 79 7.28 -11.08 0.14
N HIS A 80 6.98 -12.36 0.31
CA HIS A 80 7.95 -13.42 0.58
C HIS A 80 7.64 -14.65 -0.29
N ASP A 81 8.48 -15.69 -0.17
CA ASP A 81 8.37 -16.93 -0.96
C ASP A 81 8.31 -16.66 -2.47
N LEU A 82 9.22 -15.83 -2.97
CA LEU A 82 9.35 -15.56 -4.40
C LEU A 82 9.98 -16.77 -5.09
N GLU A 83 9.43 -17.15 -6.24
CA GLU A 83 10.03 -18.18 -7.09
C GLU A 83 11.38 -17.69 -7.65
N PRO A 84 12.33 -18.59 -7.97
CA PRO A 84 13.67 -18.22 -8.44
C PRO A 84 13.67 -17.25 -9.63
N GLU A 85 12.72 -17.41 -10.55
CA GLU A 85 12.56 -16.54 -11.73
C GLU A 85 12.19 -15.11 -11.32
N ALA A 86 11.26 -14.96 -10.37
CA ALA A 86 10.87 -13.65 -9.85
C ALA A 86 11.97 -13.01 -9.00
N GLN A 87 12.76 -13.82 -8.27
CA GLN A 87 13.93 -13.31 -7.55
C GLN A 87 14.96 -12.69 -8.51
N ALA A 88 15.15 -13.29 -9.70
CA ALA A 88 16.03 -12.77 -10.73
C ALA A 88 15.46 -11.49 -11.39
N GLU A 89 14.16 -11.47 -11.70
CA GLU A 89 13.47 -10.31 -12.28
C GLU A 89 13.52 -9.08 -11.36
N PHE A 90 13.32 -9.30 -10.05
CA PHE A 90 13.32 -8.23 -9.05
C PHE A 90 14.63 -8.14 -8.26
N ALA A 91 15.75 -8.66 -8.78
CA ALA A 91 17.01 -8.77 -8.04
C ALA A 91 17.53 -7.43 -7.46
N GLU A 92 17.22 -6.30 -8.11
CA GLU A 92 17.57 -4.97 -7.59
C GLU A 92 16.79 -4.55 -6.33
N TYR A 93 15.62 -5.16 -6.10
CA TYR A 93 14.65 -4.80 -5.06
C TYR A 93 14.42 -5.91 -4.03
N PHE A 94 14.70 -7.15 -4.42
CA PHE A 94 14.64 -8.33 -3.57
C PHE A 94 15.89 -8.40 -2.69
N ARG A 95 15.69 -8.31 -1.37
CA ARG A 95 16.80 -8.39 -0.39
C ARG A 95 16.35 -9.19 0.82
N SER A 96 17.26 -10.01 1.37
CA SER A 96 17.02 -10.81 2.57
C SER A 96 15.73 -11.66 2.51
N GLY A 97 15.40 -12.20 1.34
CA GLY A 97 14.23 -13.06 1.15
C GLY A 97 12.89 -12.34 1.01
N ILE A 98 12.88 -11.00 0.93
CA ILE A 98 11.65 -10.20 0.80
C ILE A 98 11.72 -9.22 -0.38
N LEU A 99 10.56 -8.95 -0.96
CA LEU A 99 10.33 -7.89 -1.95
C LEU A 99 9.37 -6.86 -1.37
N VAL A 100 9.70 -5.57 -1.49
CA VAL A 100 8.85 -4.48 -0.99
C VAL A 100 8.43 -3.58 -2.14
N VAL A 101 7.13 -3.35 -2.29
CA VAL A 101 6.55 -2.57 -3.37
C VAL A 101 5.52 -1.61 -2.80
N SER A 102 5.51 -0.37 -3.28
CA SER A 102 4.60 0.68 -2.81
C SER A 102 3.73 1.20 -3.95
N ALA A 103 2.46 1.47 -3.68
CA ALA A 103 1.59 2.28 -4.51
C ALA A 103 1.34 3.60 -3.78
N ILE A 104 1.55 4.72 -4.46
CA ILE A 104 1.45 6.07 -3.90
C ILE A 104 0.47 6.87 -4.74
N ALA A 105 -0.49 7.53 -4.08
CA ALA A 105 -1.40 8.47 -4.71
C ALA A 105 -1.24 9.84 -4.07
N GLN A 106 -0.81 10.81 -4.88
CA GLN A 106 -0.61 12.19 -4.46
C GLN A 106 -1.75 13.05 -5.01
N PHE A 107 -2.39 13.81 -4.13
CA PHE A 107 -3.49 14.68 -4.52
C PHE A 107 -3.01 15.82 -5.43
N ASN A 108 -3.71 16.01 -6.54
CA ASN A 108 -3.52 17.15 -7.42
C ASN A 108 -4.68 18.13 -7.21
N GLU A 109 -4.40 19.29 -6.63
CA GLU A 109 -5.42 20.30 -6.33
C GLU A 109 -6.11 20.85 -7.59
N SER A 110 -5.42 20.89 -8.74
CA SER A 110 -5.98 21.39 -9.99
C SER A 110 -7.01 20.42 -10.60
N THR A 111 -6.76 19.11 -10.53
CA THR A 111 -7.68 18.09 -11.06
C THR A 111 -8.63 17.54 -10.00
N ARG A 112 -8.38 17.84 -8.72
CA ARG A 112 -9.06 17.27 -7.54
C ARG A 112 -9.02 15.74 -7.50
N LYS A 113 -7.98 15.15 -8.08
CA LYS A 113 -7.77 13.70 -8.19
C LYS A 113 -6.36 13.32 -7.77
N ALA A 114 -6.19 12.07 -7.33
CA ALA A 114 -4.94 11.48 -6.92
C ALA A 114 -4.69 10.18 -7.72
N PRO A 115 -3.98 10.25 -8.86
CA PRO A 115 -3.68 9.06 -9.64
C PRO A 115 -2.71 8.14 -8.89
N VAL A 116 -3.03 6.84 -8.86
CA VAL A 116 -2.23 5.83 -8.18
C VAL A 116 -1.03 5.41 -9.03
N ARG A 117 0.18 5.66 -8.52
CA ARG A 117 1.46 5.30 -9.16
C ARG A 117 2.16 4.20 -8.35
N GLN A 118 2.59 3.14 -9.03
CA GLN A 118 3.36 2.07 -8.40
C GLN A 118 4.86 2.42 -8.43
N PHE A 119 5.53 2.21 -7.31
CA PHE A 119 6.95 2.40 -7.09
C PHE A 119 7.50 1.12 -6.46
N VAL A 120 8.50 0.51 -7.08
CA VAL A 120 9.25 -0.57 -6.43
C VAL A 120 10.28 0.10 -5.54
N LYS A 121 10.10 0.03 -4.21
CA LYS A 121 11.01 0.68 -3.28
C LYS A 121 12.27 -0.16 -3.20
N ARG A 122 13.44 0.41 -3.53
CA ARG A 122 14.73 -0.21 -3.18
C ARG A 122 14.74 -0.33 -1.66
N SER A 123 14.82 -1.55 -1.14
CA SER A 123 15.06 -1.75 0.29
C SER A 123 16.51 -1.39 0.60
N ALA A 124 16.84 -0.09 0.54
CA ALA A 124 17.94 0.44 1.28
C ALA A 124 17.53 0.38 2.76
N MET A 125 17.84 -0.73 3.42
CA MET A 125 18.09 -0.69 4.86
C MET A 125 19.33 0.18 5.09
N LYS A 126 19.15 1.49 5.05
CA LYS A 126 19.97 2.57 5.61
C LYS A 126 19.18 3.86 5.40
N GLU A 127 19.05 4.64 6.47
CA GLU A 127 18.36 5.95 6.57
C GLU A 127 16.91 5.94 7.08
N PHE A 128 16.69 5.31 8.24
CA PHE A 128 15.93 5.95 9.32
C PHE A 128 16.91 6.29 10.46
N GLY A 129 17.80 7.22 10.16
CA GLY A 129 18.79 7.71 11.09
C GLY A 129 19.20 9.11 10.68
N GLU A 130 18.27 10.06 10.82
CA GLU A 130 18.53 11.48 11.10
C GLU A 130 17.21 12.24 11.07
N LEU A 131 16.46 12.15 12.17
CA LEU A 131 15.46 13.16 12.51
C LEU A 131 15.39 13.35 14.03
N ILE A 132 16.56 13.60 14.64
CA ILE A 132 16.71 14.40 15.85
C ILE A 132 18.06 15.14 15.73
N GLN A 133 18.00 16.40 15.31
CA GLN A 133 18.83 17.49 15.83
C GLN A 133 17.96 18.74 15.95
#